data_AF-A0A1F2JVH5-F1
#
_entry.id   AF-A0A1F2JVH5-F1
#
_cell.length_a   1.000
_cell.length_b   1.000
_cell.length_c   1.000
_cell.angle_alpha   90.00
_cell.angle_beta   90.00
_cell.angle_gamma   90.00
#
_symmetry.space_group_name_H-M   'P 1'
#
loop_
_entity.id
_entity.type
_entity.pdbx_description
1 polymer ?
#
loop_
_entity_poly.entity_id
_entity_poly.type
_entity_poly.pdbx_seq_one_letter_code
_entity_poly.pdbx_strand_id
1 'polypeptide(L)'
;MNYLLKYWRHYFVSHSRHGTHSPFVYKLVDEVIYQKTSKGSVSELPQTIQNESKVEQKKYALIDRLLRTFAYDNFSYWADQTRESYRSLLHDRCGRYAYRHIYYIDQDDLDLNFLGNVGDRDLLIINEPHLSVKREAYWNRLKEDDHSVVTIDLYRIGLVYFRKGQRKENFLIRF
;
A
#
# COMPACT_ATOMS: atom_id res chain seq x y z
N MET A 1 -2.61 -1.13 -23.31
CA MET A 1 -1.66 -0.01 -23.13
C MET A 1 -0.51 -0.49 -22.27
N ASN A 2 0.74 -0.34 -22.72
CA ASN A 2 1.92 -0.88 -22.02
C ASN A 2 2.02 -0.36 -20.58
N TYR A 3 2.38 -1.23 -19.65
CA TYR A 3 2.55 -0.91 -18.22
C TYR A 3 3.37 0.38 -18.04
N LEU A 4 4.55 0.48 -18.65
CA LEU A 4 5.39 1.69 -18.57
C LEU A 4 4.71 2.98 -19.06
N LEU A 5 3.86 2.92 -20.10
CA LEU A 5 3.13 4.11 -20.56
C LEU A 5 2.10 4.57 -19.51
N LYS A 6 1.46 3.62 -18.82
CA LYS A 6 0.56 3.93 -17.69
C LYS A 6 1.32 4.55 -16.53
N TYR A 7 2.56 4.10 -16.25
CA TYR A 7 3.41 4.69 -15.23
C TYR A 7 3.71 6.15 -15.54
N TRP A 8 4.12 6.47 -16.76
CA TRP A 8 4.37 7.85 -17.17
C TRP A 8 3.12 8.72 -17.04
N ARG A 9 1.95 8.22 -17.49
CA ARG A 9 0.69 8.92 -17.31
C ARG A 9 0.39 9.18 -15.82
N HIS A 10 0.52 8.17 -14.97
CA HIS A 10 0.33 8.31 -13.52
C HIS A 10 1.29 9.36 -12.95
N TYR A 11 2.55 9.32 -13.35
CA TYR A 11 3.56 10.29 -12.93
C TYR A 11 3.16 11.73 -13.25
N PHE A 12 2.60 12.00 -14.43
CA PHE A 12 2.17 13.36 -14.81
C PHE A 12 0.86 13.82 -14.15
N VAL A 13 -0.08 12.90 -13.89
CA VAL A 13 -1.41 13.23 -13.33
C VAL A 13 -1.41 13.24 -11.80
N SER A 14 -0.47 12.55 -11.16
CA SER A 14 -0.40 12.42 -9.70
C SER A 14 -0.09 13.74 -9.00
N HIS A 15 -0.77 13.94 -7.86
CA HIS A 15 -0.58 15.10 -7.00
C HIS A 15 0.68 14.92 -6.14
N SER A 16 1.34 16.04 -5.86
CA SER A 16 2.41 16.11 -4.87
C SER A 16 1.85 16.41 -3.47
N ARG A 17 2.74 16.44 -2.46
CA ARG A 17 2.44 16.80 -1.06
C ARG A 17 1.47 17.97 -0.87
N HIS A 18 1.51 18.96 -1.75
CA HIS A 18 0.72 20.20 -1.62
C HIS A 18 -0.67 20.12 -2.26
N GLY A 19 -1.02 19.03 -2.95
CA GLY A 19 -2.35 18.79 -3.51
C GLY A 19 -3.27 17.94 -2.63
N THR A 20 -2.74 17.33 -1.56
CA THR A 20 -3.51 16.52 -0.62
C THR A 20 -4.05 17.37 0.53
N HIS A 21 -5.33 17.72 0.51
CA HIS A 21 -5.98 18.52 1.57
C HIS A 21 -6.58 17.70 2.72
N SER A 22 -6.42 16.37 2.71
CA SER A 22 -6.96 15.50 3.75
C SER A 22 -6.00 15.42 4.95
N PRO A 23 -6.39 15.89 6.16
CA PRO A 23 -5.53 15.89 7.35
C PRO A 23 -5.03 14.50 7.74
N PHE A 24 -5.80 13.45 7.43
CA PHE A 24 -5.39 12.07 7.63
C PHE A 24 -4.26 11.65 6.69
N VAL A 25 -4.41 11.96 5.40
CA VAL A 25 -3.44 11.60 4.37
C VAL A 25 -2.14 12.38 4.54
N TYR A 26 -2.19 13.58 5.11
CA TYR A 26 -1.00 14.39 5.37
C TYR A 26 0.05 13.63 6.19
N LYS A 27 -0.34 12.98 7.30
CA LYS A 27 0.60 12.23 8.15
C LYS A 27 1.26 11.08 7.39
N LEU A 28 0.47 10.31 6.64
CA LEU A 28 0.99 9.21 5.82
C LEU A 28 1.94 9.73 4.73
N VAL A 29 1.53 10.78 4.03
CA VAL A 29 2.30 11.37 2.93
C VAL A 29 3.63 11.92 3.44
N ASP A 30 3.62 12.61 4.57
CA ASP A 30 4.81 13.20 5.17
C ASP A 30 5.75 12.15 5.77
N GLU A 31 5.24 11.32 6.68
CA GLU A 31 6.06 10.43 7.49
C GLU A 31 6.44 9.14 6.76
N VAL A 32 5.66 8.70 5.76
CA VAL A 32 5.87 7.41 5.08
C VAL A 32 6.27 7.57 3.62
N ILE A 33 5.56 8.40 2.84
CA ILE A 33 5.75 8.46 1.37
C ILE A 33 6.95 9.35 1.02
N TYR A 34 6.99 10.59 1.51
CA TYR A 34 8.04 11.57 1.17
C TYR A 34 9.25 11.55 2.11
N GLN A 35 9.26 10.69 3.12
CA GLN A 35 10.45 10.54 3.96
C GLN A 35 11.63 10.09 3.11
N LYS A 36 12.66 10.94 3.02
CA LYS A 36 13.90 10.63 2.31
C LYS A 36 14.53 9.38 2.94
N THR A 37 14.71 8.33 2.14
CA THR A 37 15.56 7.20 2.53
C THR A 37 16.97 7.73 2.80
N SER A 38 17.46 7.58 4.02
CA SER A 38 18.86 7.90 4.33
C SER A 38 19.76 6.90 3.59
N LYS A 39 20.99 7.28 3.21
CA LYS A 39 21.93 6.36 2.55
C LYS A 39 22.21 5.09 3.39
N GLY A 40 22.02 5.15 4.71
CA GLY A 40 22.12 4.00 5.63
C GLY A 40 20.88 3.09 5.67
N SER A 41 19.73 3.50 5.12
CA SER A 41 18.50 2.70 5.21
C SER A 41 18.55 1.45 4.32
N VAL A 42 19.35 1.45 3.25
CA VAL A 42 19.46 0.28 2.34
C VAL A 42 20.28 -0.83 3.00
N SER A 43 21.32 -0.48 3.77
CA SER A 43 22.12 -1.46 4.52
C SER A 43 21.35 -2.13 5.66
N GLU A 44 20.25 -1.53 6.13
CA GLU A 44 19.37 -2.08 7.15
C GLU A 44 18.32 -3.05 6.59
N LEU A 45 18.18 -3.14 5.26
CA LEU A 45 17.23 -4.06 4.62
C LEU A 45 17.73 -5.51 4.73
N PRO A 46 16.82 -6.51 4.75
CA PRO A 46 17.23 -7.91 4.63
C PRO A 46 18.04 -8.15 3.35
N GLN A 47 19.05 -9.02 3.40
CA GLN A 47 19.91 -9.33 2.24
C GLN A 47 19.12 -9.76 1.01
N THR A 48 18.02 -10.48 1.21
CA THR A 48 17.11 -10.89 0.13
C THR A 48 16.55 -9.69 -0.63
N ILE A 49 16.24 -8.59 0.05
CA ILE A 49 15.74 -7.35 -0.56
C ILE A 49 16.89 -6.50 -1.12
N GLN A 50 18.07 -6.51 -0.50
CA GLN A 50 19.24 -5.78 -1.03
C GLN A 50 19.64 -6.26 -2.43
N ASN A 51 19.45 -7.55 -2.72
CA ASN A 51 19.73 -8.16 -4.02
C ASN A 51 18.63 -7.93 -5.07
N GLU A 52 17.49 -7.37 -4.68
CA GLU A 52 16.38 -7.07 -5.57
C GLU A 52 16.55 -5.74 -6.31
N SER A 53 15.68 -5.50 -7.29
CA SER A 53 15.66 -4.22 -8.02
C SER A 53 15.49 -3.02 -7.07
N LYS A 54 16.05 -1.85 -7.46
CA LYS A 54 15.88 -0.60 -6.70
C LYS A 54 14.41 -0.24 -6.45
N VAL A 55 13.51 -0.66 -7.33
CA VAL A 55 12.08 -0.43 -7.16
C VAL A 55 11.53 -1.29 -6.02
N GLU A 56 11.88 -2.56 -5.98
CA GLU A 56 11.44 -3.47 -4.94
C GLU A 56 11.99 -3.06 -3.57
N GLN A 57 13.25 -2.63 -3.51
CA GLN A 57 13.84 -2.03 -2.31
C GLN A 57 13.04 -0.84 -1.79
N LYS A 58 12.60 0.06 -2.69
CA LYS A 58 11.76 1.21 -2.32
C LYS A 58 10.39 0.79 -1.79
N LYS A 59 9.75 -0.19 -2.43
CA LYS A 59 8.45 -0.72 -1.99
C LYS A 59 8.54 -1.32 -0.59
N TYR A 60 9.53 -2.17 -0.36
CA TYR A 60 9.80 -2.76 0.95
C TYR A 60 10.04 -1.69 2.01
N ALA A 61 10.91 -0.71 1.74
CA ALA A 61 11.20 0.37 2.66
C ALA A 61 9.95 1.22 2.99
N LEU A 62 9.09 1.48 2.01
CA LEU A 62 7.83 2.19 2.25
C LEU A 62 6.91 1.39 3.18
N ILE A 63 6.76 0.08 2.96
CA ILE A 63 5.91 -0.77 3.82
C ILE A 63 6.49 -0.89 5.22
N ASP A 64 7.81 -1.06 5.38
CA ASP A 64 8.46 -1.07 6.71
C ASP A 64 8.22 0.26 7.46
N ARG A 65 8.38 1.40 6.78
CA ARG A 65 8.06 2.71 7.36
C ARG A 65 6.59 2.84 7.75
N LEU A 66 5.68 2.36 6.91
CA LEU A 66 4.25 2.38 7.20
C LEU A 66 3.96 1.61 8.49
N LEU A 67 4.49 0.39 8.61
CA LEU A 67 4.28 -0.49 9.76
C LEU A 67 4.97 0.01 11.04
N ARG A 68 6.04 0.80 10.91
CA ARG A 68 6.68 1.49 12.05
C ARG A 68 5.86 2.69 12.52
N THR A 69 5.22 3.40 11.59
CA THR A 69 4.47 4.63 11.85
C THR A 69 3.06 4.33 12.38
N PHE A 70 2.43 3.29 11.84
CA PHE A 70 1.08 2.87 12.18
C PHE A 70 1.10 1.46 12.74
N ALA A 71 0.59 1.28 13.95
CA ALA A 71 0.51 -0.02 14.60
C ALA A 71 -0.67 -0.85 14.07
N TYR A 72 -0.42 -2.15 13.89
CA TYR A 72 -1.39 -3.17 13.51
C TYR A 72 -1.18 -4.41 14.39
N ASP A 73 -2.24 -5.18 14.60
CA ASP A 73 -2.22 -6.37 15.44
C ASP A 73 -2.05 -7.63 14.64
N ASN A 74 -2.94 -7.79 13.68
CA ASN A 74 -3.04 -8.98 12.89
C ASN A 74 -2.77 -8.62 11.44
N PHE A 75 -2.28 -9.61 10.69
CA PHE A 75 -2.09 -9.45 9.26
C PHE A 75 -2.63 -10.65 8.49
N SER A 76 -3.05 -10.39 7.25
CA SER A 76 -3.31 -11.42 6.25
C SER A 76 -2.35 -11.19 5.08
N TYR A 77 -1.72 -12.26 4.64
CA TYR A 77 -0.81 -12.24 3.50
C TYR A 77 -1.34 -13.18 2.43
N TRP A 78 -1.79 -12.64 1.31
CA TRP A 78 -2.31 -13.41 0.18
C TRP A 78 -1.47 -13.10 -1.05
N ALA A 79 -0.77 -14.11 -1.58
CA ALA A 79 0.08 -13.95 -2.74
C ALA A 79 0.06 -15.23 -3.58
N ASP A 80 0.08 -15.07 -4.90
CA ASP A 80 0.20 -16.21 -5.82
C ASP A 80 1.59 -16.86 -5.72
N GLN A 81 2.61 -16.04 -5.42
CA GLN A 81 3.97 -16.48 -5.15
C GLN A 81 4.41 -15.89 -3.81
N THR A 82 4.71 -16.74 -2.83
CA THR A 82 5.09 -16.28 -1.49
C THR A 82 6.47 -15.65 -1.51
N ARG A 83 6.56 -14.41 -1.01
CA ARG A 83 7.81 -13.68 -0.78
C ARG A 83 8.05 -13.59 0.71
N GLU A 84 8.96 -14.43 1.20
CA GLU A 84 9.19 -14.56 2.64
C GLU A 84 9.63 -13.25 3.30
N SER A 85 10.37 -12.41 2.56
CA SER A 85 10.79 -11.09 3.05
C SER A 85 9.62 -10.20 3.50
N TYR A 86 8.51 -10.17 2.75
CA TYR A 86 7.32 -9.38 3.10
C TYR A 86 6.49 -10.03 4.19
N ARG A 87 6.39 -11.36 4.16
CA ARG A 87 5.69 -12.12 5.21
C ARG A 87 6.37 -11.93 6.57
N SER A 88 7.69 -12.10 6.60
CA SER A 88 8.52 -11.86 7.78
C SER A 88 8.43 -10.40 8.25
N LEU A 89 8.44 -9.42 7.34
CA LEU A 89 8.26 -8.01 7.69
C LEU A 89 6.93 -7.76 8.43
N LEU A 90 5.82 -8.29 7.92
CA LEU A 90 4.51 -8.13 8.56
C LEU A 90 4.49 -8.82 9.92
N HIS A 91 5.01 -10.04 10.00
CA HIS A 91 5.11 -10.81 11.22
C HIS A 91 5.91 -10.07 12.31
N ASP A 92 7.06 -9.49 11.96
CA ASP A 92 7.96 -8.83 12.92
C ASP A 92 7.45 -7.45 13.38
N ARG A 93 6.53 -6.83 12.62
CA ARG A 93 6.04 -5.48 12.89
C ARG A 93 4.65 -5.43 13.49
N CYS A 94 3.83 -6.45 13.26
CA CYS A 94 2.48 -6.56 13.82
C CYS A 94 2.51 -7.11 15.27
N GLY A 95 1.40 -6.98 16.00
CA GLY A 95 1.23 -7.53 17.36
C GLY A 95 1.30 -6.49 18.48
N ARG A 96 0.82 -5.25 18.24
CA ARG A 96 0.97 -4.10 19.16
C ARG A 96 -0.31 -3.64 19.88
N TYR A 97 -1.31 -4.50 20.04
CA TYR A 97 -2.63 -4.18 20.66
C TYR A 97 -3.32 -2.91 20.12
N ALA A 98 -3.29 -2.69 18.81
CA ALA A 98 -3.88 -1.59 18.06
C ALA A 98 -5.34 -1.81 17.61
N TYR A 99 -5.90 -3.02 17.75
CA TYR A 99 -7.18 -3.50 17.24
C TYR A 99 -7.39 -3.19 15.74
N ARG A 100 -6.33 -3.37 14.94
CA ARG A 100 -6.34 -3.13 13.49
C ARG A 100 -5.73 -4.31 12.76
N HIS A 101 -6.32 -4.64 11.61
CA HIS A 101 -5.82 -5.66 10.70
C HIS A 101 -5.18 -5.04 9.47
N ILE A 102 -4.11 -5.66 8.98
CA ILE A 102 -3.50 -5.30 7.71
C ILE A 102 -3.55 -6.46 6.71
N TYR A 103 -4.06 -6.19 5.52
CA TYR A 103 -4.12 -7.15 4.42
C TYR A 103 -3.04 -6.80 3.39
N TYR A 104 -2.13 -7.71 3.10
CA TYR A 104 -1.16 -7.57 2.01
C TYR A 104 -1.51 -8.52 0.88
N ILE A 105 -1.82 -7.95 -0.30
CA ILE A 105 -2.25 -8.68 -1.47
C ILE A 105 -1.20 -8.58 -2.57
N ASP A 106 -0.77 -9.74 -3.05
CA ASP A 106 0.06 -9.89 -4.23
C ASP A 106 -0.48 -11.02 -5.12
N GLN A 107 -1.75 -10.89 -5.51
CA GLN A 107 -2.46 -11.84 -6.37
C GLN A 107 -2.91 -11.17 -7.67
N ASP A 108 -2.89 -11.92 -8.76
CA ASP A 108 -3.38 -11.47 -10.07
C ASP A 108 -4.91 -11.36 -10.11
N ASP A 109 -5.60 -12.23 -9.37
CA ASP A 109 -7.05 -12.24 -9.22
C ASP A 109 -7.42 -12.23 -7.73
N LEU A 110 -8.39 -11.41 -7.35
CA LEU A 110 -8.78 -11.22 -5.95
C LEU A 110 -10.31 -11.19 -5.85
N ASP A 111 -10.85 -12.10 -5.05
CA ASP A 111 -12.25 -12.03 -4.63
C ASP A 111 -12.41 -10.96 -3.54
N LEU A 112 -13.39 -10.06 -3.73
CA LEU A 112 -13.66 -8.94 -2.82
C LEU A 112 -14.70 -9.26 -1.74
N ASN A 113 -15.19 -10.51 -1.67
CA ASN A 113 -16.16 -10.92 -0.65
C ASN A 113 -15.67 -10.72 0.80
N PHE A 114 -14.35 -10.70 1.03
CA PHE A 114 -13.79 -10.43 2.36
C PHE A 114 -14.07 -8.99 2.86
N LEU A 115 -14.43 -8.05 1.97
CA LEU A 115 -14.72 -6.66 2.34
C LEU A 115 -15.87 -6.55 3.34
N GLY A 116 -16.81 -7.51 3.36
CA GLY A 116 -17.88 -7.54 4.36
C GLY A 116 -17.39 -7.79 5.80
N ASN A 117 -16.15 -8.24 5.97
CA ASN A 117 -15.56 -8.59 7.27
C ASN A 117 -14.47 -7.62 7.73
N VAL A 118 -14.17 -6.57 6.96
CA VAL A 118 -13.12 -5.61 7.33
C VAL A 118 -13.56 -4.72 8.50
N GLY A 119 -12.64 -4.49 9.44
CA GLY A 119 -12.83 -3.64 10.60
C GLY A 119 -12.66 -2.16 10.29
N ASP A 120 -13.10 -1.32 11.23
CA ASP A 120 -12.77 0.11 11.18
C ASP A 120 -11.25 0.29 11.42
N ARG A 121 -10.61 1.11 10.58
CA ARG A 121 -9.18 1.43 10.56
C ARG A 121 -8.26 0.31 10.09
N ASP A 122 -8.83 -0.74 9.50
CA ASP A 122 -8.04 -1.72 8.77
C ASP A 122 -7.38 -1.07 7.54
N LEU A 123 -6.28 -1.69 7.11
CA LEU A 123 -5.53 -1.28 5.93
C LEU A 123 -5.40 -2.46 4.97
N LEU A 124 -5.68 -2.21 3.71
CA LEU A 124 -5.38 -3.12 2.61
C LEU A 124 -4.26 -2.52 1.74
N ILE A 125 -3.20 -3.30 1.55
CA ILE A 125 -2.07 -3.01 0.66
C ILE A 125 -2.17 -3.92 -0.55
N ILE A 126 -2.29 -3.32 -1.73
CA ILE A 126 -2.25 -4.01 -3.01
C ILE A 126 -0.86 -3.81 -3.63
N ASN A 127 -0.14 -4.90 -3.85
CA ASN A 127 1.09 -4.89 -4.62
C ASN A 127 0.76 -4.73 -6.11
N GLU A 128 1.41 -3.78 -6.80
CA GLU A 128 1.35 -3.60 -8.25
C GLU A 128 -0.10 -3.64 -8.85
N PRO A 129 -1.03 -2.77 -8.41
CA PRO A 129 -2.43 -2.79 -8.83
C PRO A 129 -2.64 -2.64 -10.35
N HIS A 130 -1.65 -2.11 -11.08
CA HIS A 130 -1.74 -1.87 -12.54
C HIS A 130 -0.96 -2.89 -13.38
N LEU A 131 -0.43 -3.97 -12.77
CA LEU A 131 0.42 -4.95 -13.45
C LEU A 131 -0.30 -5.72 -14.56
N SER A 132 -1.56 -6.07 -14.32
CA SER A 132 -2.39 -6.82 -15.25
C SER A 132 -3.79 -6.22 -15.36
N VAL A 133 -4.53 -6.65 -16.37
CA VAL A 133 -5.93 -6.24 -16.58
C VAL A 133 -6.79 -6.69 -15.39
N LYS A 134 -6.52 -7.87 -14.83
CA LYS A 134 -7.26 -8.40 -13.67
C LYS A 134 -7.00 -7.57 -12.41
N ARG A 135 -5.74 -7.22 -12.15
CA ARG A 135 -5.38 -6.34 -11.02
C ARG A 135 -6.03 -4.97 -11.14
N GLU A 136 -6.00 -4.40 -12.33
CA GLU A 136 -6.61 -3.10 -12.58
C GLU A 136 -8.14 -3.16 -12.40
N ALA A 137 -8.77 -4.28 -12.79
CA ALA A 137 -10.19 -4.49 -12.62
C ALA A 137 -10.60 -4.53 -11.13
N TYR A 138 -9.94 -5.35 -10.29
CA TYR A 138 -10.26 -5.36 -8.87
C TYR A 138 -9.83 -4.08 -8.15
N TRP A 139 -8.78 -3.39 -8.61
CA TRP A 139 -8.38 -2.07 -8.09
C TRP A 139 -9.46 -1.02 -8.33
N ASN A 140 -10.07 -1.01 -9.52
CA ASN A 140 -11.18 -0.10 -9.83
C ASN A 140 -12.40 -0.42 -8.97
N ARG A 141 -12.74 -1.71 -8.81
CA ARG A 141 -13.82 -2.14 -7.92
C ARG A 141 -13.58 -1.72 -6.46
N LEU A 142 -12.35 -1.86 -5.96
CA LEU A 142 -11.97 -1.40 -4.62
C LEU A 142 -12.19 0.09 -4.43
N LYS A 143 -11.86 0.93 -5.43
CA LYS A 143 -12.10 2.38 -5.37
C LYS A 143 -13.59 2.73 -5.39
N GLU A 144 -14.43 1.87 -5.94
CA GLU A 144 -15.89 2.07 -6.04
C GLU A 144 -16.66 1.49 -4.85
N ASP A 145 -16.07 0.54 -4.12
CA ASP A 145 -16.69 -0.13 -2.97
C ASP A 145 -16.97 0.80 -1.77
N ASP A 146 -18.13 0.65 -1.13
CA ASP A 146 -18.58 1.53 -0.04
C ASP A 146 -17.80 1.35 1.28
N HIS A 147 -17.15 0.21 1.49
CA HIS A 147 -16.25 0.01 2.64
C HIS A 147 -14.95 0.78 2.44
N SER A 148 -14.49 0.93 1.20
CA SER A 148 -13.29 1.68 0.84
C SER A 148 -13.53 3.19 0.94
N VAL A 149 -12.98 3.79 1.99
CA VAL A 149 -13.19 5.21 2.26
C VAL A 149 -12.05 6.06 1.72
N VAL A 150 -10.81 5.66 1.93
CA VAL A 150 -9.66 6.37 1.36
C VAL A 150 -8.83 5.41 0.54
N THR A 151 -8.67 5.68 -0.75
CA THR A 151 -7.70 4.97 -1.59
C THR A 151 -6.54 5.86 -1.96
N ILE A 152 -5.34 5.30 -1.99
CA ILE A 152 -4.12 6.00 -2.38
C ILE A 152 -3.39 5.12 -3.39
N ASP A 153 -3.26 5.65 -4.60
CA ASP A 153 -2.62 5.00 -5.72
C ASP A 153 -1.20 5.56 -5.91
N LEU A 154 -0.20 4.78 -5.50
CA LEU A 154 1.23 5.04 -5.72
C LEU A 154 1.77 4.33 -6.96
N TYR A 155 0.89 3.92 -7.86
CA TYR A 155 1.12 3.10 -9.04
C TYR A 155 1.59 1.67 -8.75
N ARG A 156 2.70 1.50 -8.02
CA ARG A 156 3.26 0.19 -7.66
C ARG A 156 2.72 -0.35 -6.34
N ILE A 157 2.08 0.50 -5.56
CA ILE A 157 1.43 0.16 -4.30
C ILE A 157 0.08 0.88 -4.29
N GLY A 158 -1.00 0.13 -4.08
CA GLY A 158 -2.30 0.66 -3.73
C GLY A 158 -2.52 0.54 -2.22
N LEU A 159 -2.98 1.60 -1.58
CA LEU A 159 -3.42 1.57 -0.18
C LEU A 159 -4.92 1.82 -0.12
N VAL A 160 -5.64 1.05 0.69
CA VAL A 160 -7.07 1.23 0.93
C VAL A 160 -7.31 1.26 2.43
N TYR A 161 -7.83 2.37 2.93
CA TYR A 161 -8.20 2.54 4.33
C TYR A 161 -9.70 2.43 4.50
N PHE A 162 -10.11 1.57 5.43
CA PHE A 162 -11.50 1.39 5.84
C PHE A 162 -11.74 2.30 7.04
N ARG A 163 -12.52 3.38 6.87
CA ARG A 163 -12.72 4.38 7.93
C ARG A 163 -14.16 4.87 7.96
N LYS A 164 -14.99 4.24 8.78
CA LYS A 164 -16.42 4.57 8.85
C LYS A 164 -16.59 6.04 9.26
N GLY A 165 -17.41 6.79 8.52
CA GLY A 165 -17.74 8.18 8.83
C GLY A 165 -16.82 9.25 8.23
N GLN A 166 -15.76 8.88 7.51
CA GLN A 166 -15.00 9.83 6.68
C GLN A 166 -15.58 9.89 5.26
N ARG A 167 -15.48 11.04 4.59
CA ARG A 167 -15.88 11.17 3.18
C ARG A 167 -14.99 10.28 2.32
N LYS A 168 -15.59 9.66 1.30
CA LYS A 168 -14.85 8.88 0.30
C LYS A 168 -13.90 9.76 -0.50
N GLU A 169 -12.62 9.38 -0.56
CA GLU A 169 -11.56 10.12 -1.24
C GLU A 169 -10.62 9.15 -1.98
N ASN A 170 -10.29 9.47 -3.23
CA ASN A 170 -9.35 8.69 -4.04
C ASN A 170 -8.17 9.58 -4.42
N PHE A 171 -6.97 9.22 -3.96
CA PHE A 171 -5.75 9.98 -4.18
C PHE A 171 -4.84 9.28 -5.19
N LEU A 172 -4.29 10.07 -6.10
CA LEU A 172 -3.22 9.66 -6.99
C LEU A 172 -1.95 10.40 -6.55
N ILE A 173 -0.98 9.69 -5.97
CA ILE A 173 0.20 10.31 -5.34
C ILE A 173 1.48 9.81 -5.98
N ARG A 174 2.41 10.72 -6.24
CA ARG A 174 3.69 10.40 -6.86
C ARG A 174 4.66 9.76 -5.86
N PHE A 175 5.21 8.58 -6.20
CA PHE A 175 6.18 7.81 -5.42
C PHE A 175 7.36 7.32 -6.29
#